data_AF-A0A7C1GBJ1-F1
#
_entry.id   AF-A0A7C1GBJ1-F1
#
_cell.length_a   1.000
_cell.length_b   1.000
_cell.length_c   1.000
_cell.angle_alpha   90.00
_cell.angle_beta   90.00
_cell.angle_gamma   90.00
#
_symmetry.space_group_name_H-M   'P 1'
#
loop_
_entity.id
_entity.type
_entity.pdbx_description
1 polymer ?
#
loop_
_entity_poly.entity_id
_entity_poly.type
_entity_poly.pdbx_seq_one_letter_code
_entity_poly.pdbx_strand_id
1 'polypeptide(L)' 'MEEIKYRPIGVIHSPFKEPRGTPIQPIAGRGIEGTVEVFSEYVDGLKDIEG' A
#
# COMPACT_ATOMS: atom_id res chain seq x y z
N MET A 1 -5.72 -9.08 -28.16
CA MET A 1 -5.75 -8.89 -26.70
C MET A 1 -6.31 -7.51 -26.45
N GLU A 2 -7.29 -7.38 -25.57
CA GLU A 2 -7.79 -6.08 -25.15
C GLU A 2 -6.84 -5.42 -24.16
N GLU A 3 -6.86 -4.08 -24.10
CA GLU A 3 -6.03 -3.29 -23.21
C GLU A 3 -6.51 -3.44 -21.76
N ILE A 4 -5.58 -3.74 -20.85
CA ILE A 4 -5.85 -3.79 -19.40
C ILE A 4 -5.44 -2.45 -18.79
N LYS A 5 -6.38 -1.76 -18.12
CA LYS A 5 -6.13 -0.51 -17.40
C LYS A 5 -6.25 -0.71 -15.89
N TYR A 6 -5.27 -0.21 -15.16
CA TYR A 6 -5.27 -0.23 -13.70
C TYR A 6 -5.86 1.07 -13.14
N ARG A 7 -6.64 0.95 -12.06
CA ARG A 7 -7.16 2.07 -11.28
C ARG A 7 -6.63 1.97 -9.85
N PRO A 8 -5.92 2.97 -9.33
CA PRO A 8 -5.48 2.98 -7.93
C PRO A 8 -6.66 2.96 -6.97
N ILE A 9 -6.53 2.20 -5.87
CA ILE A 9 -7.57 2.09 -4.83
C ILE A 9 -7.22 2.84 -3.54
N GLY A 10 -6.06 3.48 -3.49
CA GLY A 10 -5.53 4.08 -2.28
C GLY A 10 -4.09 4.55 -2.42
N VAL A 11 -3.49 4.92 -1.29
CA VAL A 11 -2.12 5.42 -1.16
C VAL A 11 -1.44 4.78 0.04
N ILE A 12 -0.16 4.43 -0.10
CA ILE A 12 0.66 3.93 1.01
C ILE A 12 1.47 5.11 1.57
N HIS A 13 1.37 5.33 2.88
CA HIS A 13 2.18 6.29 3.61
C HIS A 13 3.32 5.56 4.32
N SER A 14 4.54 5.95 4.01
CA SER A 14 5.75 5.40 4.62
C SER A 14 6.75 6.53 4.96
N PRO A 15 7.73 6.27 5.85
CA PRO A 15 8.80 7.22 6.11
C PRO A 15 9.78 7.34 4.93
N PHE A 16 9.77 6.41 3.97
CA PHE A 16 10.64 6.45 2.80
C PHE A 16 10.10 7.41 1.75
N LYS A 17 10.86 8.47 1.48
CA LYS A 17 10.49 9.51 0.49
C LYS A 17 11.17 9.32 -0.87
N GLU A 18 12.15 8.43 -0.95
CA GLU A 18 12.90 8.12 -2.17
C GLU A 18 13.32 6.63 -2.18
N PRO A 19 13.61 6.05 -3.36
CA PRO A 19 14.05 4.66 -3.44
C PRO A 19 15.33 4.37 -2.64
N ARG A 20 16.24 5.36 -2.55
CA ARG A 20 17.47 5.25 -1.78
C ARG A 20 17.14 5.16 -0.29
N GLY A 21 17.65 4.13 0.38
CA GLY A 21 17.38 3.89 1.80
C GLY A 21 16.07 3.14 2.08
N THR A 22 15.25 2.86 1.05
CA THR A 22 14.14 1.92 1.18
C THR A 22 14.70 0.49 1.26
N PRO A 23 14.31 -0.33 2.26
CA PRO A 23 14.76 -1.70 2.37
C PRO A 23 14.43 -2.53 1.13
N ILE A 24 15.40 -3.29 0.61
CA ILE A 24 15.18 -4.23 -0.50
C ILE A 24 14.24 -5.37 -0.07
N GLN A 25 14.30 -5.75 1.22
CA GLN A 25 13.53 -6.84 1.79
C GLN A 25 12.73 -6.36 3.02
N PRO A 26 11.45 -6.76 3.17
CA PRO A 26 10.60 -6.32 4.28
C PRO A 26 11.18 -6.61 5.67
N ILE A 27 11.92 -7.71 5.83
CA ILE A 27 12.55 -8.08 7.11
C ILE A 27 13.51 -7.00 7.64
N ALA A 28 14.17 -6.26 6.74
CA ALA A 28 15.05 -5.16 7.11
C ALA A 28 14.28 -3.88 7.47
N GLY A 29 12.97 -3.82 7.23
CA GLY A 29 12.06 -2.77 7.69
C GLY A 29 11.35 -3.10 9.00
N ARG A 30 11.77 -4.14 9.74
CA ARG A 30 11.15 -4.51 11.02
C ARG A 30 11.17 -3.31 11.99
N GLY A 31 10.01 -2.99 12.56
CA GLY A 31 9.84 -1.85 13.48
C GLY A 31 9.59 -0.52 12.78
N ILE A 32 9.55 -0.50 11.44
CA ILE A 32 9.14 0.66 10.66
C ILE A 32 7.66 0.52 10.35
N GLU A 33 6.89 1.51 10.79
CA GLU A 33 5.44 1.55 10.54
C GLU A 33 5.12 2.25 9.22
N GLY A 34 4.04 1.80 8.58
CA GLY A 34 3.44 2.43 7.43
C GLY A 34 1.93 2.25 7.48
N THR A 35 1.19 3.16 6.86
CA THR A 35 -0.27 3.08 6.79
C THR A 35 -0.72 2.96 5.34
N VAL A 36 -1.80 2.23 5.13
CA VAL A 36 -2.47 2.15 3.82
C VAL A 36 -3.77 2.92 3.93
N GLU A 37 -3.90 3.99 3.14
CA GLU A 37 -5.13 4.76 3.00
C GLU A 37 -5.91 4.22 1.81
N VAL A 38 -7.13 3.75 2.04
CA VAL A 38 -8.03 3.27 0.98
C VAL A 38 -9.03 4.37 0.63
N PHE A 39 -9.23 4.62 -0.66
CA PHE A 39 -10.18 5.65 -1.10
C PHE A 39 -11.60 5.28 -0.69
N SER A 40 -12.40 6.31 -0.38
CA SER A 40 -13.76 6.15 0.16
C SER A 40 -14.66 5.27 -0.72
N GLU A 41 -14.47 5.29 -2.04
CA GLU A 41 -15.23 4.47 -2.99
C GLU A 41 -14.95 2.95 -2.89
N TYR A 42 -13.92 2.54 -2.16
CA TYR A 42 -13.50 1.14 -2.00
C TYR A 42 -13.59 0.63 -0.56
N VAL A 43 -14.13 1.43 0.38
CA VAL A 43 -14.19 1.09 1.81
C VAL A 43 -14.95 -0.20 2.09
N ASP A 44 -16.02 -0.47 1.34
CA ASP A 44 -16.80 -1.72 1.50
C ASP A 44 -15.95 -2.98 1.27
N GLY A 45 -14.86 -2.87 0.49
CA GLY A 45 -13.90 -3.94 0.27
C GLY A 45 -12.99 -4.25 1.47
N LEU A 46 -13.02 -3.43 2.52
CA LEU A 46 -12.27 -3.67 3.77
C LEU A 46 -13.02 -4.57 4.76
N LYS A 47 -14.25 -4.98 4.43
CA LYS A 47 -15.01 -5.90 5.27
C LYS A 47 -14.19 -7.18 5.52
N ASP A 48 -14.11 -7.58 6.78
CA ASP A 48 -13.41 -8.79 7.23
C ASP A 48 -11.86 -8.76 7.10
N ILE A 49 -11.24 -7.59 6.87
CA ILE A 49 -9.78 -7.48 6.71
C ILE A 49 -8.97 -7.83 7.96
N GLU A 50 -9.59 -7.76 9.14
CA GLU A 50 -8.92 -8.07 10.41
C GLU A 50 -8.90 -9.57 10.76
N GLY A 51 -9.60 -10.40 9.98
CA GLY A 51 -9.69 -11.85 10.18
C GLY A 51 -10.91 -12.31 10.96
#